data_AF-A0A2N2KAI3-F1
#
_entry.id   AF-A0A2N2KAI3-F1
#
_cell.length_a   1.000
_cell.length_b   1.000
_cell.length_c   1.000
_cell.angle_alpha   90.00
_cell.angle_beta   90.00
_cell.angle_gamma   90.00
#
_symmetry.space_group_name_H-M   'P 1'
#
loop_
_entity.id
_entity.type
_entity.pdbx_description
1 polymer ?
#
loop_
_entity_poly.entity_id
_entity_poly.type
_entity_poly.pdbx_seq_one_letter_code
_entity_poly.pdbx_strand_id
1 'polypeptide(L)'
;MRTFDSGRVQDKILDRLERKERQEVFQRDRFFKFKLQQIQKRLHQTVMMERVIETSDPAALSELLLKGLKKFQKTNEFEFKYFVAPLRDLVQRPNPIALYMTQFILEVVINDPCVIEVYGTDQEIYKVVNGIVNQVNADFTRAENEILQQLSNNKSLVPGSREYDIMLEQLVHQRFGEPQK
;
A
#
# COMPACT_ATOMS: atom_id res chain seq x y z
N MET A 1 17.10 -45.27 14.50
CA MET A 1 16.01 -44.61 13.76
C MET A 1 16.12 -43.10 14.03
N ARG A 2 16.60 -42.30 13.08
CA ARG A 2 16.72 -40.84 13.27
C ARG A 2 15.31 -40.25 13.16
N THR A 3 14.74 -39.83 14.28
CA THR A 3 13.52 -39.02 14.31
C THR A 3 13.89 -37.66 13.70
N PHE A 4 13.49 -37.43 12.45
CA PHE A 4 13.59 -36.10 11.88
C PHE A 4 12.74 -35.15 12.73
N ASP A 5 13.38 -34.09 13.21
CA ASP A 5 12.85 -33.04 14.08
C ASP A 5 11.85 -32.14 13.30
N SER A 6 10.92 -32.77 12.56
CA SER A 6 10.04 -32.13 11.57
C SER A 6 9.11 -31.10 12.22
N GLY A 7 8.64 -31.36 13.46
CA GLY A 7 7.85 -30.41 14.24
C GLY A 7 8.62 -29.13 14.55
N ARG A 8 9.86 -29.21 15.05
CA ARG A 8 10.67 -28.02 15.36
C ARG A 8 11.03 -27.21 14.12
N VAL A 9 11.19 -27.85 12.97
CA VAL A 9 11.43 -27.16 11.69
C VAL A 9 10.16 -26.47 11.21
N GLN A 10 9.00 -27.13 11.30
CA GLN A 10 7.70 -26.56 10.95
C GLN A 10 7.34 -25.36 11.84
N ASP A 11 7.50 -25.47 13.16
CA ASP A 11 7.24 -24.38 14.10
C ASP A 11 8.11 -23.16 13.82
N LYS A 12 9.41 -23.36 13.53
CA LYS A 12 10.32 -22.27 13.15
C LYS A 12 9.93 -21.62 11.82
N ILE A 13 9.37 -22.38 10.88
CA ILE A 13 8.88 -21.85 9.60
C ILE A 13 7.60 -21.03 9.84
N LEU A 14 6.67 -21.55 10.63
CA LEU A 14 5.43 -20.86 11.03
C LEU A 14 5.75 -19.54 11.72
N ASP A 15 6.63 -19.55 12.73
CA ASP A 15 7.06 -18.34 13.45
C ASP A 15 7.64 -17.27 12.51
N ARG A 16 8.43 -17.69 11.50
CA ARG A 16 9.02 -16.77 10.53
C ARG A 16 7.96 -16.19 9.59
N LEU A 17 7.00 -17.02 9.16
CA LEU A 17 5.90 -16.58 8.31
C LEU A 17 5.03 -15.57 9.05
N GLU A 18 4.63 -15.86 10.29
CA GLU A 18 3.84 -14.94 11.10
C GLU A 18 4.55 -13.60 11.34
N ARG A 19 5.86 -13.64 11.64
CA ARG A 19 6.66 -12.41 11.81
C ARG A 19 6.70 -11.58 10.52
N LYS A 20 6.87 -12.25 9.37
CA LYS A 20 6.91 -11.59 8.07
C LYS A 20 5.56 -10.94 7.75
N GLU A 21 4.46 -11.65 7.98
CA GLU A 21 3.12 -11.13 7.76
C GLU A 21 2.82 -9.91 8.64
N ARG A 22 3.13 -9.98 9.94
CA ARG A 22 3.00 -8.83 10.85
C ARG A 22 3.83 -7.63 10.39
N GLN A 23 5.04 -7.89 9.89
CA GLN A 23 5.91 -6.84 9.37
C GLN A 23 5.33 -6.20 8.10
N GLU A 24 4.76 -6.98 7.19
CA GLU A 24 4.10 -6.48 5.98
C GLU A 24 2.87 -5.63 6.31
N VAL A 25 2.05 -6.06 7.28
CA VAL A 25 0.90 -5.28 7.77
C VAL A 25 1.39 -3.95 8.37
N PHE A 26 2.38 -3.99 9.25
CA PHE A 26 2.93 -2.79 9.89
C PHE A 26 3.51 -1.80 8.86
N GLN A 27 4.26 -2.31 7.86
CA GLN A 27 4.80 -1.48 6.79
C GLN A 27 3.70 -0.87 5.94
N ARG A 28 2.67 -1.65 5.58
CA ARG A 28 1.52 -1.15 4.83
C ARG A 28 0.76 -0.07 5.60
N ASP A 29 0.53 -0.26 6.88
CA ASP A 29 -0.18 0.71 7.72
C ASP A 29 0.59 2.03 7.82
N ARG A 30 1.92 1.98 8.02
CA ARG A 30 2.77 3.18 7.97
C ARG A 30 2.77 3.82 6.59
N PHE A 31 2.86 3.02 5.54
CA PHE A 31 2.82 3.50 4.17
C PHE A 31 1.53 4.31 3.91
N PHE A 32 0.36 3.77 4.26
CA PHE A 32 -0.91 4.52 4.14
C PHE A 32 -0.95 5.76 5.02
N LYS A 33 -0.49 5.66 6.27
CA LYS A 33 -0.48 6.76 7.24
C LYS A 33 0.23 8.01 6.69
N PHE A 34 1.30 7.84 5.91
CA PHE A 34 2.05 8.99 5.36
C PHE A 34 1.79 9.27 3.88
N LYS A 35 1.37 8.27 3.10
CA LYS A 35 1.38 8.34 1.63
C LYS A 35 0.01 8.33 0.99
N LEU A 36 -1.08 8.15 1.74
CA LEU A 36 -2.44 8.07 1.20
C LEU A 36 -2.78 9.24 0.22
N GLN A 37 -2.60 10.51 0.62
CA GLN A 37 -2.81 11.65 -0.29
C GLN A 37 -1.87 11.66 -1.49
N GLN A 38 -0.61 11.23 -1.33
CA GLN A 38 0.35 11.18 -2.43
C GLN A 38 -0.04 10.12 -3.46
N ILE A 39 -0.49 8.94 -3.00
CA ILE A 39 -1.03 7.88 -3.84
C ILE A 39 -2.26 8.39 -4.57
N GLN A 40 -3.20 8.99 -3.86
CA GLN A 40 -4.43 9.57 -4.42
C GLN A 40 -4.13 10.56 -5.55
N LYS A 41 -3.24 11.54 -5.29
CA LYS A 41 -2.88 12.56 -6.27
C LYS A 41 -2.23 11.95 -7.52
N ARG A 42 -1.25 11.05 -7.35
CA ARG A 42 -0.59 10.38 -8.47
C ARG A 42 -1.56 9.47 -9.24
N LEU A 43 -2.44 8.78 -8.53
CA LEU A 43 -3.47 7.93 -9.13
C LEU A 43 -4.39 8.77 -10.02
N HIS A 44 -4.99 9.82 -9.47
CA HIS A 44 -5.86 10.74 -10.21
C HIS A 44 -5.18 11.32 -11.46
N GLN A 45 -3.96 11.83 -11.32
CA GLN A 45 -3.21 12.39 -12.45
C GLN A 45 -2.93 11.35 -13.54
N THR A 46 -2.50 10.14 -13.15
CA THR A 46 -2.07 9.12 -14.11
C THR A 46 -3.25 8.49 -14.83
N VAL A 47 -4.36 8.18 -14.14
CA VAL A 47 -5.54 7.59 -14.80
C VAL A 47 -6.18 8.53 -15.81
N MET A 48 -6.10 9.85 -15.59
CA MET A 48 -6.52 10.83 -16.59
C MET A 48 -5.52 10.95 -17.74
N MET A 49 -4.23 11.06 -17.44
CA MET A 49 -3.18 11.25 -18.45
C MET A 49 -3.06 10.04 -19.40
N GLU A 50 -3.15 8.83 -18.86
CA GLU A 50 -3.14 7.58 -19.62
C GLU A 50 -4.51 7.21 -20.20
N ARG A 51 -5.52 8.08 -20.02
CA ARG A 51 -6.90 7.88 -20.47
C ARG A 51 -7.50 6.56 -20.01
N VAL A 52 -7.16 6.12 -18.81
CA VAL A 52 -7.82 4.99 -18.16
C VAL A 52 -9.23 5.39 -17.72
N ILE A 53 -9.43 6.64 -17.32
CA ILE A 53 -10.75 7.15 -16.90
C ILE A 53 -11.01 8.49 -17.57
N GLU A 54 -12.16 8.60 -18.23
CA GLU A 54 -12.71 9.86 -18.70
C GLU A 54 -13.81 10.33 -17.76
N THR A 55 -13.82 11.61 -17.40
CA THR A 55 -14.70 12.16 -16.37
C THR A 55 -15.20 13.55 -16.76
N SER A 56 -16.45 13.84 -16.38
CA SER A 56 -17.06 15.17 -16.51
C SER A 56 -16.70 16.10 -15.35
N ASP A 57 -16.19 15.55 -14.23
CA ASP A 57 -15.82 16.30 -13.03
C ASP A 57 -14.53 15.70 -12.39
N PRO A 58 -13.35 16.26 -12.72
CA PRO A 58 -12.08 15.82 -12.15
C PRO A 58 -11.98 15.98 -10.62
N ALA A 59 -12.69 16.93 -10.02
CA ALA A 59 -12.67 17.10 -8.58
C ALA A 59 -13.44 15.96 -7.89
N ALA A 60 -14.62 15.61 -8.41
CA ALA A 60 -15.40 14.48 -7.93
C ALA A 60 -14.64 13.15 -8.12
N LEU A 61 -13.99 12.92 -9.27
CA LEU A 61 -13.16 11.73 -9.48
C LEU A 61 -12.02 11.63 -8.45
N SER A 62 -11.33 12.75 -8.20
CA SER A 62 -10.27 12.84 -7.19
C SER A 62 -10.77 12.41 -5.79
N GLU A 63 -11.94 12.87 -5.37
CA GLU A 63 -12.58 12.51 -4.10
C GLU A 63 -13.03 11.04 -4.07
N LEU A 64 -13.58 10.53 -5.17
CA LEU A 64 -14.00 9.15 -5.31
C LEU A 64 -12.82 8.17 -5.18
N LEU A 65 -11.69 8.48 -5.81
CA LEU A 65 -10.46 7.70 -5.67
C LEU A 65 -9.91 7.75 -4.23
N LEU A 66 -10.00 8.91 -3.57
CA LEU A 66 -9.63 9.03 -2.15
C LEU A 66 -10.53 8.15 -1.27
N LYS A 67 -11.84 8.12 -1.55
CA LYS A 67 -12.82 7.29 -0.85
C LYS A 67 -12.47 5.80 -1.00
N GLY A 68 -12.10 5.36 -2.20
CA GLY A 68 -11.65 3.99 -2.45
C GLY A 68 -10.43 3.61 -1.59
N LEU A 69 -9.39 4.46 -1.58
CA LEU A 69 -8.18 4.22 -0.79
C LEU A 69 -8.46 4.22 0.73
N LYS A 70 -9.32 5.13 1.22
CA LYS A 70 -9.76 5.16 2.63
C LYS A 70 -10.59 3.93 3.00
N LYS A 71 -11.40 3.41 2.07
CA LYS A 71 -12.15 2.17 2.27
C LYS A 71 -11.20 0.98 2.37
N PHE A 72 -10.22 0.87 1.48
CA PHE A 72 -9.19 -0.17 1.55
C PHE A 72 -8.47 -0.18 2.90
N GLN A 73 -8.05 0.99 3.41
CA GLN A 73 -7.35 1.11 4.69
C GLN A 73 -8.14 0.52 5.88
N LYS A 74 -9.47 0.53 5.81
CA LYS A 74 -10.38 0.03 6.85
C LYS A 74 -10.88 -1.40 6.58
N THR A 75 -10.57 -1.95 5.42
CA THR A 75 -11.08 -3.24 4.95
C THR A 75 -10.39 -4.37 5.69
N ASN A 76 -11.15 -5.31 6.24
CA ASN A 76 -10.57 -6.53 6.85
C ASN A 76 -10.22 -7.58 5.79
N GLU A 77 -9.50 -8.64 6.17
CA GLU A 77 -9.03 -9.67 5.23
C GLU A 77 -10.17 -10.37 4.46
N PHE A 78 -11.30 -10.66 5.14
CA PHE A 78 -12.44 -11.32 4.52
C PHE A 78 -13.11 -10.39 3.48
N GLU A 79 -13.40 -9.15 3.87
CA GLU A 79 -13.97 -8.14 2.98
C GLU A 79 -13.08 -7.89 1.77
N PHE A 80 -11.75 -7.83 1.98
CA PHE A 80 -10.78 -7.68 0.90
C PHE A 80 -10.89 -8.86 -0.07
N LYS A 81 -10.79 -10.10 0.42
CA LYS A 81 -10.84 -11.32 -0.41
C LYS A 81 -12.16 -11.50 -1.15
N TYR A 82 -13.26 -11.05 -0.54
CA TYR A 82 -14.58 -11.05 -1.16
C TYR A 82 -14.65 -10.02 -2.28
N PHE A 83 -14.26 -8.77 -2.00
CA PHE A 83 -14.32 -7.68 -2.96
C PHE A 83 -13.45 -7.98 -4.19
N VAL A 84 -12.19 -8.40 -4.00
CA VAL A 84 -11.28 -8.68 -5.12
C VAL A 84 -11.45 -10.06 -5.74
N ALA A 85 -12.47 -10.83 -5.33
CA ALA A 85 -12.70 -12.18 -5.85
C ALA A 85 -12.77 -12.25 -7.39
N PRO A 86 -13.40 -11.30 -8.10
CA PRO A 86 -13.44 -11.31 -9.57
C PRO A 86 -12.05 -11.22 -10.24
N LEU A 87 -11.08 -10.58 -9.59
CA LEU A 87 -9.73 -10.35 -10.13
C LEU A 87 -8.66 -11.23 -9.47
N ARG A 88 -9.04 -12.27 -8.71
CA ARG A 88 -8.11 -13.05 -7.89
C ARG A 88 -6.96 -13.67 -8.70
N ASP A 89 -7.23 -14.04 -9.94
CA ASP A 89 -6.27 -14.70 -10.83
C ASP A 89 -5.66 -13.75 -11.87
N LEU A 90 -5.88 -12.43 -11.73
CA LEU A 90 -5.41 -11.42 -12.69
C LEU A 90 -3.88 -11.43 -12.87
N VAL A 91 -3.15 -11.63 -11.78
CA VAL A 91 -1.68 -11.77 -11.76
C VAL A 91 -1.26 -12.72 -10.63
N GLN A 92 -0.11 -13.40 -10.78
CA GLN A 92 0.35 -14.42 -9.81
C GLN A 92 0.60 -13.89 -8.39
N ARG A 93 1.09 -12.66 -8.26
CA ARG A 93 1.47 -12.05 -6.97
C ARG A 93 1.05 -10.58 -6.97
N PRO A 94 -0.24 -10.30 -6.80
CA PRO A 94 -0.74 -8.94 -6.89
C PRO A 94 -0.29 -8.11 -5.69
N ASN A 95 0.13 -6.86 -5.93
CA ASN A 95 0.10 -5.83 -4.89
C ASN A 95 -1.35 -5.67 -4.40
N PRO A 96 -1.65 -5.88 -3.10
CA PRO A 96 -3.02 -5.84 -2.59
C PRO A 96 -3.73 -4.50 -2.79
N ILE A 97 -2.99 -3.40 -2.67
CA ILE A 97 -3.53 -2.04 -2.87
C ILE A 97 -3.94 -1.87 -4.33
N ALA A 98 -3.06 -2.26 -5.24
CA ALA A 98 -3.31 -2.12 -6.66
C ALA A 98 -4.47 -3.00 -7.11
N LEU A 99 -4.54 -4.24 -6.61
CA LEU A 99 -5.64 -5.15 -6.92
C LEU A 99 -6.98 -4.61 -6.43
N TYR A 100 -7.03 -4.13 -5.19
CA TYR A 100 -8.22 -3.52 -4.64
C TYR A 100 -8.67 -2.31 -5.45
N MET A 101 -7.74 -1.39 -5.76
CA MET A 101 -8.07 -0.18 -6.51
C MET A 101 -8.46 -0.49 -7.96
N THR A 102 -7.92 -1.55 -8.57
CA THR A 102 -8.36 -2.03 -9.88
C THR A 102 -9.80 -2.50 -9.82
N GLN A 103 -10.15 -3.35 -8.85
CA GLN A 103 -11.54 -3.77 -8.63
C GLN A 103 -12.46 -2.59 -8.33
N PHE A 104 -11.99 -1.65 -7.50
CA PHE A 104 -12.74 -0.44 -7.17
C PHE A 104 -13.03 0.40 -8.42
N ILE A 105 -12.08 0.50 -9.34
CA ILE A 105 -12.29 1.19 -10.61
C ILE A 105 -13.34 0.45 -11.45
N LEU A 106 -13.20 -0.86 -11.60
CA LEU A 106 -14.05 -1.70 -12.45
C LEU A 106 -15.47 -1.92 -11.90
N GLU A 107 -15.68 -1.81 -10.59
CA GLU A 107 -16.98 -2.08 -9.96
C GLU A 107 -17.67 -0.82 -9.46
N VAL A 108 -16.91 0.13 -8.93
CA VAL A 108 -17.45 1.33 -8.27
C VAL A 108 -17.30 2.57 -9.13
N VAL A 109 -16.07 2.85 -9.61
CA VAL A 109 -15.81 4.10 -10.34
C VAL A 109 -16.51 4.14 -11.68
N ILE A 110 -16.55 3.02 -12.42
CA ILE A 110 -17.23 2.93 -13.71
C ILE A 110 -18.73 3.28 -13.64
N ASN A 111 -19.34 3.14 -12.46
CA ASN A 111 -20.77 3.38 -12.24
C ASN A 111 -21.06 4.74 -11.58
N ASP A 112 -20.05 5.56 -11.30
CA ASP A 112 -20.23 6.84 -10.63
C ASP A 112 -20.66 7.93 -11.64
N PRO A 113 -21.64 8.81 -11.31
CA PRO A 113 -22.13 9.83 -12.24
C PRO A 113 -21.08 10.83 -12.76
N CYS A 114 -19.96 11.02 -12.05
CA CYS A 114 -18.88 11.88 -12.55
C CYS A 114 -18.04 11.21 -13.63
N VAL A 115 -18.14 9.90 -13.82
CA VAL A 115 -17.35 9.13 -14.79
C VAL A 115 -18.13 9.00 -16.09
N ILE A 116 -17.46 9.33 -17.20
CA ILE A 116 -18.00 9.19 -18.56
C ILE A 116 -17.71 7.79 -19.06
N GLU A 117 -16.46 7.31 -18.91
CA GLU A 117 -16.03 6.00 -19.39
C GLU A 117 -14.76 5.52 -18.66
N VAL A 118 -14.58 4.21 -18.58
CA VAL A 118 -13.36 3.55 -18.11
C VAL A 118 -12.78 2.71 -19.25
N TYR A 119 -11.53 2.99 -19.62
CA TYR A 119 -10.84 2.34 -20.73
C TYR A 119 -9.74 1.38 -20.26
N GLY A 120 -9.50 0.36 -21.10
CA GLY A 120 -8.46 -0.63 -20.91
C GLY A 120 -8.99 -1.96 -20.35
N THR A 121 -8.19 -3.01 -20.52
CA THR A 121 -8.43 -4.31 -19.89
C THR A 121 -8.10 -4.28 -18.39
N ASP A 122 -8.66 -5.21 -17.62
CA ASP A 122 -8.35 -5.37 -16.19
C ASP A 122 -6.84 -5.40 -15.92
N GLN A 123 -6.08 -6.04 -16.80
CA GLN A 123 -4.63 -6.16 -16.67
C GLN A 123 -3.90 -4.85 -16.97
N GLU A 124 -4.38 -4.06 -17.94
CA GLU A 124 -3.82 -2.74 -18.25
C GLU A 124 -4.10 -1.77 -17.11
N ILE A 125 -5.34 -1.69 -16.64
CA ILE A 125 -5.73 -0.87 -15.48
C ILE A 125 -4.88 -1.25 -14.27
N TYR A 126 -4.75 -2.55 -13.98
CA TYR A 126 -3.90 -3.04 -12.91
C TYR A 126 -2.45 -2.60 -13.06
N LYS A 127 -1.86 -2.68 -14.26
CA LYS A 127 -0.47 -2.27 -14.50
C LYS A 127 -0.26 -0.78 -14.17
N VAL A 128 -1.19 0.08 -14.61
CA VAL A 128 -1.13 1.52 -14.32
C VAL A 128 -1.18 1.78 -12.82
N VAL A 129 -2.20 1.23 -12.14
CA VAL A 129 -2.37 1.40 -10.70
C VAL A 129 -1.17 0.84 -9.92
N ASN A 130 -0.71 -0.36 -10.26
CA ASN A 130 0.43 -1.02 -9.63
C ASN A 130 1.73 -0.24 -9.82
N GLY A 131 1.96 0.33 -11.01
CA GLY A 131 3.11 1.18 -11.28
C GLY A 131 3.18 2.38 -10.32
N ILE A 132 2.05 3.05 -10.11
CA ILE A 132 1.94 4.20 -9.21
C ILE A 132 2.21 3.80 -7.77
N VAL A 133 1.55 2.75 -7.27
CA VAL A 133 1.72 2.28 -5.89
C VAL A 133 3.18 1.87 -5.65
N ASN A 134 3.79 1.13 -6.57
CA ASN A 134 5.18 0.69 -6.43
C ASN A 134 6.16 1.85 -6.47
N GLN A 135 5.94 2.86 -7.32
CA GLN A 135 6.76 4.06 -7.35
C GLN A 135 6.72 4.79 -6.01
N VAL A 136 5.51 5.04 -5.47
CA VAL A 136 5.36 5.73 -4.18
C VAL A 136 5.92 4.90 -3.02
N ASN A 137 5.75 3.58 -3.06
CA ASN A 137 6.31 2.68 -2.05
C ASN A 137 7.84 2.65 -2.09
N ALA A 138 8.45 2.58 -3.28
CA ALA A 138 9.90 2.61 -3.43
C ALA A 138 10.50 3.93 -2.91
N ASP A 139 9.86 5.07 -3.22
CA ASP A 139 10.25 6.39 -2.70
C ASP A 139 10.16 6.41 -1.16
N PHE A 140 9.09 5.84 -0.59
CA PHE A 140 8.89 5.77 0.87
C PHE A 140 9.91 4.87 1.56
N THR A 141 10.10 3.64 1.09
CA THR A 141 11.07 2.69 1.66
C THR A 141 12.50 3.23 1.59
N ARG A 142 12.86 3.92 0.50
CA ARG A 142 14.18 4.57 0.39
C ARG A 142 14.36 5.60 1.49
N ALA A 143 13.38 6.48 1.70
CA ALA A 143 13.42 7.49 2.73
C ALA A 143 13.44 6.89 4.16
N GLU A 144 12.71 5.80 4.41
CA GLU A 144 12.78 5.08 5.70
C GLU A 144 14.18 4.50 5.94
N ASN A 145 14.80 3.92 4.92
CA ASN A 145 16.16 3.37 5.04
C ASN A 145 17.20 4.45 5.30
N GLU A 146 17.07 5.63 4.68
CA GLU A 146 17.93 6.79 4.95
C GLU A 146 17.82 7.25 6.41
N ILE A 147 16.61 7.31 6.97
CA ILE A 147 16.38 7.62 8.40
C ILE A 147 17.08 6.59 9.29
N LEU A 148 16.91 5.30 9.01
CA LEU A 148 17.53 4.23 9.78
C LEU A 148 19.06 4.27 9.70
N GLN A 149 19.62 4.58 8.53
CA GLN A 149 21.07 4.74 8.36
C GLN A 149 21.61 5.93 9.15
N GLN A 150 20.89 7.05 9.20
CA GLN A 150 21.27 8.21 10.01
C GLN A 150 21.31 7.85 11.51
N LEU A 151 20.31 7.10 11.98
CA LEU A 151 20.27 6.63 13.36
C LEU A 151 21.40 5.64 13.68
N SER A 152 21.69 4.69 12.78
CA SER A 152 22.76 3.71 13.01
C SER A 152 24.15 4.32 13.06
N ASN A 153 24.36 5.45 12.36
CA ASN A 153 25.63 6.17 12.40
C ASN A 153 25.86 6.88 13.73
N ASN A 154 24.79 7.12 14.50
CA ASN A 154 24.88 7.75 15.81
C ASN A 154 25.10 6.72 16.91
N LYS A 155 26.37 6.44 17.24
CA LYS A 155 26.77 5.43 18.25
C LYS A 155 26.23 5.67 19.66
N SER A 156 25.72 6.86 19.97
CA SER A 156 25.12 7.16 21.28
C SER A 156 23.66 6.72 21.39
N LEU A 157 22.99 6.42 20.27
CA LEU A 157 21.60 5.97 20.26
C LEU A 157 21.54 4.45 20.19
N VAL A 158 20.92 3.83 21.19
CA VAL A 158 20.74 2.37 21.25
C VAL A 158 19.35 2.03 20.72
N PRO A 159 19.21 1.17 19.69
CA PRO A 159 17.90 0.75 19.20
C PRO A 159 17.00 0.22 20.32
N GLY A 160 15.79 0.77 20.43
CA GLY A 160 14.82 0.44 21.49
C GLY A 160 15.02 1.23 22.80
N SER A 161 15.99 2.15 22.87
CA SER A 161 16.02 3.15 23.95
C SER A 161 14.98 4.23 23.71
N ARG A 162 14.55 4.89 24.79
CA ARG A 162 13.60 6.00 24.69
C ARG A 162 14.15 7.16 23.83
N GLU A 163 15.45 7.44 23.92
CA GLU A 163 16.08 8.49 23.10
C GLU A 163 16.09 8.11 21.63
N TYR A 164 16.35 6.83 21.30
CA TYR A 164 16.29 6.32 19.93
C TYR A 164 14.89 6.47 19.35
N ASP A 165 13.86 6.07 20.11
CA ASP A 165 12.48 6.13 19.64
C ASP A 165 12.01 7.57 19.41
N ILE A 166 12.35 8.50 20.32
CA ILE A 166 12.06 9.93 20.16
C ILE A 166 12.75 10.49 18.90
N MET A 167 14.02 10.16 18.68
CA MET A 167 14.76 10.65 17.52
C MET A 167 14.20 10.05 16.22
N LEU A 168 13.88 8.76 16.21
CA LEU A 168 13.24 8.10 15.06
C LEU A 168 11.92 8.80 14.70
N GLU A 169 11.07 9.07 15.70
CA GLU A 169 9.81 9.76 15.49
C GLU A 169 10.00 11.18 14.95
N GLN A 170 10.97 11.93 15.47
CA GLN A 170 11.32 13.27 14.98
C GLN A 170 11.79 13.24 13.52
N LEU A 171 12.69 12.33 13.16
CA LEU A 171 13.18 12.21 11.79
C LEU A 171 12.08 11.79 10.81
N VAL A 172 11.19 10.88 11.24
CA VAL A 172 10.01 10.47 10.48
C VAL A 172 9.08 11.66 10.23
N HIS A 173 8.75 12.46 11.25
CA HIS A 173 7.93 13.66 11.09
C HIS A 173 8.62 14.73 10.23
N GLN A 174 9.93 14.92 10.38
CA GLN A 174 10.69 15.86 9.56
C GLN A 174 10.70 15.44 8.07
N ARG A 175 10.81 14.13 7.79
CA ARG A 175 10.90 13.61 6.42
C ARG A 175 9.56 13.48 5.72
N PHE A 176 8.53 13.07 6.45
CA PHE A 176 7.22 12.73 5.88
C PHE A 176 6.10 13.69 6.25
N GLY A 177 6.33 14.60 7.19
CA GLY A 177 5.31 15.47 7.76
C GLY A 177 4.42 14.76 8.77
N GLU A 178 3.31 15.41 9.12
CA GLU A 178 2.31 14.84 10.01
C GLU A 178 1.59 13.67 9.35
N PRO A 179 1.32 12.59 10.10
CA PRO A 179 0.53 11.49 9.60
C PRO A 179 -0.90 11.91 9.27
N GLN A 180 -1.44 11.30 8.21
CA GLN A 180 -2.79 11.56 7.74
C GLN A 180 -3.81 10.82 8.61
N LYS A 181 -4.90 11.51 8.98
CA LYS A 181 -6.01 10.98 9.78
C LYS A 181 -7.02 10.19 8.94
#